data_AF-A0A0J8DDL0-F1
#
_entry.id   AF-A0A0J8DDL0-F1
#
_cell.length_a   1.000
_cell.length_b   1.000
_cell.length_c   1.000
_cell.angle_alpha   90.00
_cell.angle_beta   90.00
_cell.angle_gamma   90.00
#
_symmetry.space_group_name_H-M   'P 1'
#
loop_
_entity.id
_entity.type
_entity.pdbx_description
1 polymer ?
#
loop_
_entity_poly.entity_id
_entity_poly.type
_entity_poly.pdbx_seq_one_letter_code
_entity_poly.pdbx_strand_id
1 'polypeptide(L)' 'MLDENLINTIANIGFPIVVCTYLLTKLDKRLEVLTDTITKLNTIIENKKE' A
#
# COMPACT_ATOMS: atom_id res chain seq x y z
N MET A 1 8.75 -22.90 -29.35
CA MET A 1 7.56 -22.05 -29.13
C MET A 1 7.23 -22.21 -27.66
N LEU A 2 7.34 -21.15 -26.86
CA LEU A 2 6.84 -21.19 -25.48
C LEU A 2 5.33 -21.46 -25.56
N ASP A 3 4.85 -22.45 -24.81
CA ASP A 3 3.46 -22.87 -24.86
C ASP A 3 2.55 -21.68 -24.53
N GLU A 4 1.63 -21.30 -25.42
CA GLU A 4 0.70 -20.17 -25.22
C GLU A 4 -0.06 -20.27 -23.89
N ASN A 5 -0.29 -21.49 -23.41
CA ASN A 5 -0.88 -21.77 -22.11
C ASN A 5 -0.04 -21.21 -20.95
N LEU A 6 1.30 -21.30 -21.01
CA LEU A 6 2.17 -20.75 -19.98
C LEU A 6 2.06 -19.23 -19.92
N ILE A 7 2.00 -18.58 -21.08
CA ILE A 7 1.83 -17.12 -21.19
C ILE A 7 0.48 -16.71 -20.61
N ASN A 8 -0.60 -17.41 -20.95
CA ASN A 8 -1.94 -17.14 -20.42
C ASN A 8 -2.04 -17.32 -18.90
N THR A 9 -1.40 -18.35 -18.34
CA THR A 9 -1.35 -18.56 -16.89
C THR A 9 -0.59 -17.44 -16.18
N ILE A 10 0.56 -17.02 -16.72
CA ILE A 10 1.34 -15.90 -16.18
C ILE A 10 0.54 -14.60 -16.27
N ALA A 11 -0.19 -14.35 -17.35
CA ALA A 11 -1.02 -13.15 -17.48
C ALA A 11 -2.16 -13.13 -16.45
N ASN A 12 -2.88 -14.24 -16.31
CA ASN A 12 -4.04 -14.34 -15.40
C ASN A 12 -3.67 -14.27 -13.92
N ILE A 13 -2.45 -14.67 -13.54
CA ILE A 13 -1.98 -14.65 -12.15
C ILE A 13 -1.11 -13.42 -11.88
N GLY A 14 -0.24 -13.05 -12.83
CA GLY A 14 0.70 -11.94 -12.73
C GLY A 14 0.01 -10.59 -12.68
N PHE A 15 -1.08 -10.38 -13.43
CA PHE A 15 -1.81 -9.11 -13.40
C PHE A 15 -2.45 -8.85 -12.02
N PRO A 16 -3.26 -9.76 -11.44
CA PRO A 16 -3.77 -9.58 -10.08
C PRO A 16 -2.67 -9.40 -9.04
N ILE A 17 -1.56 -10.14 -9.14
CA ILE A 17 -0.44 -10.00 -8.19
C ILE A 17 0.13 -8.58 -8.22
N VAL A 18 0.47 -8.06 -9.40
CA VAL A 18 1.04 -6.71 -9.53
C VAL A 18 0.06 -5.65 -9.00
N VAL A 19 -1.22 -5.79 -9.32
CA VAL A 19 -2.26 -4.89 -8.81
C VAL A 19 -2.34 -4.96 -7.29
N CYS A 20 -2.39 -6.17 -6.70
CA CYS A 20 -2.40 -6.36 -5.25
C CYS A 20 -1.16 -5.77 -4.59
N THR A 21 0.04 -6.02 -5.12
CA THR A 21 1.29 -5.45 -4.59
C THR A 21 1.27 -3.92 -4.65
N TYR A 22 0.80 -3.33 -5.75
CA TYR A 22 0.64 -1.88 -5.84
C TYR A 22 -0.38 -1.35 -4.82
N LEU A 23 -1.51 -2.04 -4.64
CA LEU A 23 -2.53 -1.64 -3.68
C LEU A 23 -2.04 -1.75 -2.23
N LEU A 24 -1.30 -2.81 -1.89
CA LEU A 24 -0.71 -3.01 -0.56
C LEU A 24 0.33 -1.94 -0.25
N THR A 25 1.25 -1.68 -1.18
CA THR A 25 2.27 -0.62 -1.00
C THR A 25 1.64 0.77 -0.92
N LYS A 26 0.55 1.02 -1.63
CA LYS A 26 -0.21 2.27 -1.52
C LYS A 26 -0.96 2.38 -0.19
N LEU A 27 -1.51 1.28 0.33
CA LEU A 27 -2.19 1.24 1.61
C LEU A 27 -1.23 1.52 2.76
N ASP A 28 -0.05 0.89 2.74
CA ASP A 28 1.00 1.07 3.73
C ASP A 28 1.36 2.55 3.91
N LYS A 29 1.62 3.25 2.80
CA LYS A 29 1.88 4.71 2.78
C LYS A 29 0.74 5.53 3.39
N ARG A 30 -0.52 5.12 3.22
CA ARG A 30 -1.68 5.81 3.80
C ARG A 30 -1.76 5.60 5.31
N LEU A 31 -1.38 4.42 5.80
CA LEU A 31 -1.32 4.12 7.23
C LEU A 31 -0.20 4.90 7.93
N GLU A 32 0.95 5.04 7.28
CA GLU A 32 2.06 5.88 7.75
C GLU A 32 1.61 7.35 7.89
N VAL A 33 1.03 7.93 6.84
CA VAL A 33 0.50 9.32 6.88
C VAL A 33 -0.55 9.51 7.96
N LEU A 34 -1.43 8.54 8.17
CA LEU A 34 -2.44 8.59 9.23
C LEU A 34 -1.78 8.60 10.62
N THR A 35 -0.78 7.74 10.82
CA THR A 35 0.00 7.64 12.07
C THR A 35 0.74 8.95 12.37
N ASP A 36 1.37 9.53 11.36
CA ASP A 36 2.04 10.84 11.46
C ASP A 36 1.05 11.95 11.83
N THR A 37 -0.14 11.93 11.23
CA THR A 37 -1.19 12.93 11.49
C THR A 37 -1.68 12.84 12.93
N ILE A 38 -1.91 11.63 13.45
CA ILE A 38 -2.31 11.42 14.84
C ILE A 38 -1.22 11.87 15.80
N THR A 39 0.04 11.50 15.53
CA THR A 39 1.19 11.92 16.35
C THR A 39 1.31 13.43 16.41
N LYS A 40 1.26 14.11 15.24
CA LYS A 40 1.29 15.58 15.16
C LYS A 40 0.15 16.22 15.94
N LEU A 41 -1.06 15.67 15.83
CA LEU A 41 -2.22 16.17 16.57
C LEU A 41 -2.01 16.06 18.08
N ASN A 42 -1.53 14.91 18.56
CA ASN A 42 -1.24 14.70 19.98
C ASN A 42 -0.19 15.69 20.49
N THR A 43 0.91 15.88 19.75
CA THR A 43 1.94 16.86 20.10
C THR A 43 1.40 18.29 20.19
N ILE A 44 0.52 18.70 19.26
CA ILE A 44 -0.11 20.03 19.31
C ILE A 44 -0.99 20.17 20.56
N ILE A 45 -1.73 19.12 20.94
CA ILE A 45 -2.58 19.12 22.13
C ILE A 45 -1.73 19.20 23.42
N GLU A 46 -0.63 18.47 23.48
CA GLU A 46 0.31 18.50 24.61
C GLU A 46 0.93 19.89 24.77
N ASN A 47 1.45 20.47 23.69
CA ASN A 47 2.06 21.80 23.70
C ASN A 47 1.06 22.94 24.01
N LYS A 48 -0.25 22.71 23.86
CA LYS A 48 -1.31 23.68 24.21
C LYS A 48 -1.76 23.59 25.67
N LYS A 49 -1.36 22.53 26.39
CA LYS A 49 -1.68 22.36 27.82
C LYS A 49 -0.65 23.05 28.74
N GLU A 50 0.53 23.38 28.23
CA GLU A 50 1.49 24.31 28.85
C GLU A 50 1.12 25.77 28.59
#